data_AF-A0A529LH06-F1
#
_entry.id   AF-A0A529LH06-F1
#
_cell.length_a   1.000
_cell.length_b   1.000
_cell.length_c   1.000
_cell.angle_alpha   90.00
_cell.angle_beta   90.00
_cell.angle_gamma   90.00
#
_symmetry.space_group_name_H-M   'P 1'
#
loop_
_entity.id
_entity.type
_entity.pdbx_description
1 polymer ?
#
loop_
_entity_poly.entity_id
_entity_poly.type
_entity_poly.pdbx_seq_one_letter_code
_entity_poly.pdbx_strand_id
1 'polypeptide(L)'
;MRTYLQAVSAAAICLATSTLAASAADPVTVVGWGGTWDKAYKDGVWDKYTEKTGVPIVMEEWGGEVAKVRAQVQAGNITYDVVSVEAPAM
;
A
#
# COMPACT_ATOMS: atom_id res chain seq x y z
N MET A 1 12.62 -46.28 -24.54
CA MET A 1 11.56 -46.03 -23.53
C MET A 1 12.04 -45.37 -22.24
N ARG A 2 13.25 -45.65 -21.72
CA ARG A 2 13.77 -45.00 -20.48
C ARG A 2 14.10 -43.51 -20.62
N THR A 3 14.45 -43.04 -21.81
CA THR A 3 14.77 -41.62 -22.11
C THR A 3 13.53 -40.73 -22.19
N TYR A 4 12.36 -41.27 -22.55
CA TYR A 4 11.10 -40.50 -22.58
C TYR A 4 10.51 -40.30 -21.18
N LEU A 5 10.72 -41.27 -20.27
CA LEU A 5 10.29 -41.12 -18.87
C LEU A 5 11.07 -40.01 -18.14
N GLN A 6 12.35 -39.80 -18.47
CA GLN A 6 13.16 -38.73 -17.89
C GLN A 6 12.77 -37.34 -18.41
N ALA A 7 12.31 -37.24 -19.67
CA ALA A 7 11.85 -35.99 -20.26
C ALA A 7 10.51 -35.51 -19.67
N VAL A 8 9.62 -36.45 -19.30
CA VAL A 8 8.32 -36.13 -18.68
C VAL A 8 8.50 -35.65 -17.22
N SER A 9 9.47 -36.20 -16.47
CA SER A 9 9.79 -35.71 -15.12
C SER A 9 10.43 -34.31 -15.09
N ALA A 10 11.19 -33.93 -16.12
CA ALA A 10 11.78 -32.59 -16.21
C ALA A 10 10.75 -31.51 -16.56
N ALA A 11 9.73 -31.85 -17.37
CA ALA A 11 8.66 -30.92 -17.74
C ALA A 11 7.69 -30.61 -16.58
N ALA A 12 7.52 -31.53 -15.62
CA ALA A 12 6.62 -31.34 -14.48
C ALA A 12 7.14 -30.33 -13.43
N ILE A 13 8.46 -30.14 -13.33
CA ILE A 13 9.07 -29.19 -12.38
C ILE A 13 8.98 -27.74 -12.89
N CYS A 14 8.98 -27.53 -14.21
CA CYS A 14 8.89 -26.19 -14.81
C CYS A 14 7.49 -25.55 -14.73
N LEU A 15 6.42 -26.34 -14.52
CA LEU A 15 5.06 -25.80 -14.34
C LEU A 15 4.71 -25.49 -12.88
N ALA A 16 5.55 -25.87 -11.91
CA ALA A 16 5.27 -25.66 -10.49
C ALA A 16 5.72 -24.27 -9.97
N THR A 17 6.42 -23.47 -10.78
CA THR A 17 6.98 -22.17 -10.35
C THR A 17 6.21 -20.95 -10.86
N SER A 18 5.11 -21.13 -11.59
CA SER A 18 4.42 -20.04 -12.30
C SER A 18 3.31 -19.33 -11.51
N THR A 19 3.10 -19.62 -10.21
CA THR A 19 1.92 -19.10 -9.48
C THR A 19 2.19 -18.35 -8.19
N LEU A 20 3.45 -18.10 -7.80
CA LEU A 20 3.72 -17.03 -6.83
C LEU A 20 3.79 -15.70 -7.59
N ALA A 21 2.65 -15.24 -8.09
CA ALA A 21 2.49 -13.82 -8.35
C ALA A 21 2.67 -13.13 -6.99
N ALA A 22 3.80 -12.47 -6.77
CA ALA A 22 3.97 -11.59 -5.64
C ALA A 22 2.91 -10.48 -5.78
N SER A 23 1.79 -10.62 -5.07
CA SER A 23 0.81 -9.55 -4.99
C SER A 23 1.48 -8.41 -4.25
N ALA A 24 1.78 -7.32 -4.96
CA ALA A 24 2.17 -6.09 -4.31
C ALA A 24 1.06 -5.73 -3.32
N ALA A 25 1.43 -5.36 -2.10
CA ALA A 25 0.46 -4.86 -1.13
C ALA A 25 -0.17 -3.57 -1.70
N ASP A 26 -1.48 -3.41 -1.50
CA ASP A 26 -2.15 -2.18 -1.88
C ASP A 26 -1.52 -0.99 -1.14
N PRO A 27 -1.37 0.17 -1.80
CA PRO A 27 -0.81 1.35 -1.17
C PRO A 27 -1.70 1.84 -0.03
N VAL A 28 -1.07 2.25 1.06
CA VAL A 28 -1.76 2.94 2.17
C VAL A 28 -1.82 4.43 1.84
N THR A 29 -3.03 4.98 1.85
CA THR A 29 -3.28 6.40 1.60
C THR A 29 -3.29 7.19 2.90
N VAL A 30 -2.31 8.06 3.06
CA VAL A 30 -2.13 8.95 4.21
C VAL A 30 -2.51 10.37 3.79
N VAL A 31 -3.40 11.00 4.55
CA VAL A 31 -3.87 12.36 4.26
C VAL A 31 -3.33 13.33 5.31
N GLY A 32 -2.69 14.40 4.87
CA GLY A 32 -2.01 15.37 5.73
C GLY A 32 -1.86 16.75 5.12
N TRP A 33 -0.90 17.53 5.63
CA TRP A 33 -0.88 18.98 5.43
C TRP A 33 -0.07 19.46 4.22
N GLY A 34 0.55 18.56 3.46
CA GLY A 34 1.37 18.96 2.33
C GLY A 34 2.72 19.57 2.73
N GLY A 35 3.41 20.09 1.72
CA GLY A 35 4.63 20.89 1.90
C GLY A 35 5.71 20.25 2.79
N THR A 36 6.20 20.99 3.79
CA THR A 36 7.28 20.55 4.68
C THR A 36 6.83 19.45 5.65
N TRP A 37 5.54 19.40 5.98
CA TRP A 37 4.98 18.35 6.82
C TRP A 37 5.07 17.00 6.11
N ASP A 38 4.59 16.92 4.87
CA ASP A 38 4.66 15.70 4.05
C ASP A 38 6.10 15.23 3.89
N LYS A 39 7.03 16.17 3.61
CA LYS A 39 8.45 15.85 3.50
C LYS A 39 9.02 15.24 4.78
N ALA A 40 8.72 15.84 5.93
CA ALA A 40 9.22 15.36 7.22
C ALA A 40 8.69 13.95 7.54
N TYR A 41 7.42 13.67 7.25
CA TYR A 41 6.82 12.37 7.47
C TYR A 41 7.30 11.31 6.47
N LYS A 42 7.49 11.69 5.20
CA LYS A 42 8.10 10.82 4.20
C LYS A 42 9.48 10.34 4.65
N ASP A 43 10.37 11.27 4.94
CA ASP A 43 11.76 10.96 5.27
C ASP A 43 11.89 10.28 6.65
N GLY A 44 11.07 10.69 7.61
CA GLY A 44 11.16 10.23 9.00
C GLY A 44 10.38 8.96 9.32
N VAL A 45 9.31 8.66 8.57
CA VAL A 45 8.36 7.59 8.93
C VAL A 45 8.04 6.69 7.73
N TRP A 46 7.53 7.25 6.63
CA TRP A 46 6.91 6.45 5.56
C TRP A 46 7.91 5.70 4.70
N ASP A 47 9.06 6.29 4.40
CA ASP A 47 10.11 5.58 3.66
C ASP A 47 10.63 4.41 4.49
N LYS A 48 10.77 4.57 5.81
CA LYS A 48 11.18 3.49 6.72
C LYS A 48 10.11 2.42 6.90
N TYR A 49 8.84 2.80 6.89
CA TYR A 49 7.73 1.85 6.87
C TYR A 49 7.75 1.03 5.57
N THR A 50 7.88 1.69 4.43
CA THR A 50 7.92 1.06 3.10
C THR A 50 9.14 0.14 2.98
N GLU A 51 10.33 0.58 3.40
CA GLU A 51 11.56 -0.23 3.41
C GLU A 51 11.41 -1.54 4.21
N LYS A 52 10.70 -1.50 5.35
CA LYS A 52 10.54 -2.66 6.24
C LYS A 52 9.43 -3.61 5.82
N THR A 53 8.36 -3.09 5.23
CA THR A 53 7.13 -3.84 4.97
C THR A 53 6.92 -4.17 3.51
N GLY A 54 7.57 -3.44 2.60
CA GLY A 54 7.28 -3.47 1.17
C GLY A 54 5.95 -2.82 0.79
N VAL A 55 5.20 -2.24 1.74
CA VAL A 55 3.91 -1.60 1.50
C VAL A 55 4.14 -0.16 1.05
N PRO A 56 3.68 0.22 -0.15
CA PRO A 56 3.82 1.60 -0.63
C PRO A 56 2.93 2.55 0.17
N ILE A 57 3.41 3.78 0.37
CA ILE A 57 2.63 4.87 0.97
C ILE A 57 2.33 5.92 -0.12
N VAL A 58 1.06 6.32 -0.21
CA VAL A 58 0.63 7.48 -1.00
C VAL A 58 0.23 8.58 -0.02
N MET A 59 0.77 9.79 -0.21
CA MET A 59 0.40 10.95 0.58
C MET A 59 -0.51 11.87 -0.23
N GLU A 60 -1.62 12.29 0.37
CA GLU A 60 -2.52 13.30 -0.17
C GLU A 60 -2.57 14.51 0.77
N GLU A 61 -2.63 15.70 0.19
CA GLU A 61 -2.85 16.93 0.95
C GLU A 61 -4.35 17.15 1.17
N TRP A 62 -4.74 17.57 2.38
CA TRP A 62 -6.08 18.05 2.69
C TRP A 62 -6.05 19.33 3.52
N GLY A 63 -7.14 20.08 3.48
CA GLY A 63 -7.32 21.32 4.23
C GLY A 63 -7.96 21.13 5.61
N GLY A 64 -8.00 19.90 6.14
CA GLY A 64 -8.65 19.61 7.43
C GLY A 64 -10.18 19.45 7.33
N GLU A 65 -10.73 19.19 6.14
CA GLU A 65 -12.18 19.08 5.94
C GLU A 65 -12.74 17.78 6.54
N VAL A 66 -12.98 17.75 7.86
CA VAL A 66 -13.60 16.61 8.56
C VAL A 66 -14.94 16.19 7.94
N ALA A 67 -15.64 17.14 7.28
CA ALA A 67 -16.83 16.86 6.50
C ALA A 67 -16.59 15.83 5.37
N LYS A 68 -15.42 15.84 4.72
CA LYS A 68 -15.04 14.88 3.68
C LYS A 68 -14.86 13.47 4.25
N VAL A 69 -14.22 13.36 5.41
CA VAL A 69 -14.10 12.08 6.15
C VAL A 69 -15.48 11.54 6.51
N ARG A 70 -16.35 12.40 7.05
CA ARG A 70 -17.74 12.03 7.37
C ARG A 70 -18.50 11.56 6.13
N ALA A 71 -18.37 12.26 5.00
CA ALA A 71 -19.03 11.91 3.76
C ALA A 71 -18.59 10.52 3.25
N GLN A 72 -17.30 10.20 3.30
CA GLN A 72 -16.79 8.88 2.92
C GLN A 72 -17.36 7.76 3.80
N VAL A 73 -17.39 7.98 5.12
CA VAL A 73 -17.97 7.02 6.08
C VAL A 73 -19.46 6.81 5.80
N GLN A 74 -20.23 7.89 5.60
CA GLN A 74 -21.66 7.81 5.32
C GLN A 74 -21.96 7.13 3.97
N ALA A 75 -21.12 7.36 2.96
CA ALA A 75 -21.23 6.73 1.65
C ALA A 75 -20.78 5.25 1.65
N GLY A 76 -20.12 4.78 2.73
CA GLY A 76 -19.52 3.44 2.78
C GLY A 76 -18.35 3.25 1.81
N ASN A 77 -17.78 4.34 1.29
CA ASN A 77 -16.69 4.34 0.32
C ASN A 77 -15.51 5.11 0.88
N ILE A 78 -14.74 4.44 1.74
CA ILE A 78 -13.57 4.99 2.41
C ILE A 78 -12.36 4.78 1.50
N THR A 79 -11.71 5.88 1.12
CA THR A 79 -10.49 5.88 0.30
C THR A 79 -9.26 6.29 1.11
N TYR A 80 -9.43 6.75 2.35
CA TYR A 80 -8.36 7.23 3.22
C TYR A 80 -8.10 6.22 4.34
N ASP A 81 -6.85 5.77 4.47
CA ASP A 81 -6.45 4.81 5.48
C ASP A 81 -5.97 5.51 6.77
N VAL A 82 -5.23 6.62 6.63
CA VAL A 82 -4.71 7.40 7.76
C VAL A 82 -5.00 8.88 7.52
N VAL A 83 -5.53 9.57 8.52
CA VAL A 83 -5.82 11.00 8.46
C VAL A 83 -5.11 11.73 9.59
N SER A 84 -4.24 12.68 9.24
CA SER A 84 -3.61 13.61 10.18
C SER A 84 -4.58 14.74 10.50
N VAL A 85 -5.20 14.67 11.66
CA VAL A 85 -6.10 15.71 12.18
C VAL A 85 -5.35 16.63 13.13
N GLU A 86 -5.65 17.93 13.09
CA GLU A 86 -5.28 18.84 14.17
C GLU A 86 -6.31 18.79 15.30
N ALA A 87 -5.87 19.14 16.51
CA ALA A 87 -6.80 19.40 17.60
C ALA A 87 -7.65 20.64 17.23
N PRO A 88 -8.92 20.71 17.68
CA PRO A 88 -9.72 21.91 17.48
C PRO A 88 -8.96 23.12 18.01
N ALA A 89 -8.89 24.20 17.23
CA ALA A 89 -8.44 25.48 17.73
C ALA A 89 -9.32 25.84 18.94
N MET A 90 -8.72 25.93 20.13
CA MET A 90 -9.41 26.32 21.36
C MET A 90 -9.75 27.81 21.32
#